data_AF-A0A2N5Z9H3-F1
#
_entry.id   AF-A0A2N5Z9H3-F1
#
_cell.length_a   1.000
_cell.length_b   1.000
_cell.length_c   1.000
_cell.angle_alpha   90.00
_cell.angle_beta   90.00
_cell.angle_gamma   90.00
#
_symmetry.space_group_name_H-M   'P 1'
#
loop_
_entity.id
_entity.type
_entity.pdbx_description
1 polymer ?
#
loop_
_entity_poly.entity_id
_entity_poly.type
_entity_poly.pdbx_seq_one_letter_code
_entity_poly.pdbx_strand_id
1 'polypeptide(L)'
;MYIKRKMTNRLKELSKSFPAIAIVGPRQSGKTTIAKQTFPDALYYSLESPDTRSLITSDPRSFFKNHKKPMILDEVQKTPEIFSYLQEFIDSENKPGRYILT
;
A
#
# COMPACT_ATOMS: atom_id res chain seq x y z
N MET A 1 -24.20 2.38 1.82
CA MET A 1 -23.81 3.38 2.85
C MET A 1 -22.50 2.94 3.49
N TYR A 2 -21.45 3.76 3.43
CA TYR A 2 -20.17 3.46 4.09
C TYR A 2 -20.24 3.85 5.57
N ILE A 3 -19.87 2.93 6.47
CA ILE A 3 -19.77 3.21 7.90
C ILE A 3 -18.35 3.68 8.19
N LYS A 4 -18.22 4.91 8.71
CA LYS A 4 -16.93 5.47 9.10
C LYS A 4 -16.26 4.56 10.14
N ARG A 5 -15.07 4.06 9.81
CA ARG A 5 -14.32 3.14 10.68
C ARG A 5 -13.51 3.96 11.70
N LYS A 6 -13.53 3.56 12.97
CA LYS A 6 -12.73 4.20 14.04
C LYS A 6 -11.23 4.25 13.71
N MET A 7 -10.74 3.22 13.01
CA MET A 7 -9.34 3.08 12.60
C MET A 7 -8.87 4.15 11.60
N THR A 8 -9.78 4.85 10.90
CA THR A 8 -9.41 5.88 9.92
C THR A 8 -8.52 6.97 10.51
N ASN A 9 -8.82 7.46 11.72
CA ASN A 9 -8.00 8.49 12.36
C ASN A 9 -6.60 7.96 12.70
N ARG A 10 -6.53 6.73 13.22
CA ARG A 10 -5.27 6.08 13.56
C ARG A 10 -4.39 5.88 12.33
N LEU A 11 -4.97 5.48 11.20
CA LEU A 11 -4.22 5.34 9.94
C LEU A 11 -3.63 6.68 9.46
N LYS A 12 -4.38 7.78 9.58
CA LYS A 12 -3.89 9.13 9.25
C LYS A 12 -2.79 9.62 10.18
N GLU A 13 -2.83 9.23 11.45
CA GLU A 13 -1.74 9.53 12.39
C GLU A 13 -0.48 8.76 12.02
N LEU A 14 -0.61 7.44 11.84
CA LEU A 14 0.51 6.57 11.47
C LEU A 14 1.15 7.01 10.15
N SER A 15 0.36 7.49 9.18
CA SER A 15 0.89 7.94 7.88
C SER A 15 1.73 9.21 7.96
N LYS A 16 1.71 9.92 9.09
CA LYS A 16 2.60 11.07 9.32
C LYS A 16 3.96 10.67 9.85
N SER A 17 4.11 9.44 10.36
CA SER A 17 5.32 9.00 11.06
C SER A 17 5.98 7.79 10.41
N PHE A 18 5.21 6.93 9.76
CA PHE A 18 5.71 5.67 9.19
C PHE A 18 5.67 5.71 7.67
N PRO A 19 6.76 5.32 6.97
CA PRO A 19 6.79 5.28 5.52
C PRO A 19 5.90 4.19 4.92
N ALA A 20 5.73 3.09 5.65
CA ALA A 20 4.82 2.00 5.28
C ALA A 20 3.86 1.66 6.42
N ILE A 21 2.60 1.35 6.08
CA ILE A 21 1.57 0.91 7.02
C ILE A 21 0.93 -0.35 6.47
N ALA A 22 0.90 -1.42 7.26
CA ALA A 22 0.16 -2.64 6.93
C ALA A 22 -1.19 -2.66 7.65
N ILE A 23 -2.28 -2.89 6.90
CA ILE A 23 -3.61 -3.13 7.44
C ILE A 23 -3.89 -4.62 7.30
N VAL A 24 -3.77 -5.34 8.40
CA VAL A 24 -3.94 -6.79 8.45
C VAL A 24 -5.31 -7.18 8.99
N GLY A 25 -5.82 -8.32 8.55
CA GLY A 25 -7.11 -8.86 8.99
C GLY A 25 -7.69 -9.86 8.00
N PRO A 26 -8.78 -10.56 8.39
CA PRO A 26 -9.38 -11.61 7.57
C PRO A 26 -9.86 -11.09 6.21
N ARG A 27 -10.05 -12.01 5.26
CA ARG A 27 -10.67 -11.70 3.96
C ARG A 27 -12.05 -11.09 4.16
N GLN A 28 -12.43 -10.19 3.26
CA GLN A 28 -13.74 -9.50 3.27
C GLN A 28 -14.06 -8.66 4.53
N SER A 29 -13.05 -8.28 5.33
CA SER A 29 -13.22 -7.39 6.49
C SER A 29 -13.25 -5.89 6.17
N GLY A 30 -13.06 -5.52 4.89
CA GLY A 30 -13.11 -4.13 4.43
C GLY A 30 -11.78 -3.36 4.53
N LYS A 31 -10.64 -4.06 4.56
CA LYS A 31 -9.27 -3.48 4.62
C LYS A 31 -9.00 -2.53 3.45
N THR A 32 -9.19 -3.01 2.22
CA THR A 32 -9.05 -2.22 1.00
C THR A 32 -9.98 -1.01 1.01
N THR A 33 -11.22 -1.20 1.48
CA THR A 33 -12.21 -0.11 1.56
C THR A 33 -11.75 0.99 2.51
N ILE A 34 -11.28 0.65 3.72
CA ILE A 34 -10.79 1.67 4.65
C ILE A 34 -9.50 2.33 4.15
N ALA A 35 -8.60 1.59 3.49
CA ALA A 35 -7.39 2.16 2.88
C ALA A 35 -7.74 3.23 1.83
N LYS A 36 -8.58 2.87 0.84
CA LYS A 36 -9.02 3.79 -0.22
C LYS A 36 -9.76 5.01 0.30
N GLN A 37 -10.62 4.83 1.31
CA GLN A 37 -11.36 5.94 1.92
C GLN A 37 -10.46 6.86 2.75
N THR A 38 -9.42 6.32 3.37
CA THR A 38 -8.48 7.10 4.20
C THR A 38 -7.49 7.87 3.34
N PHE A 39 -7.07 7.28 2.22
CA PHE A 39 -6.05 7.81 1.30
C PHE A 39 -6.59 7.87 -0.13
N PRO A 40 -7.55 8.78 -0.42
CA PRO A 40 -8.22 8.85 -1.71
C PRO A 40 -7.30 9.22 -2.88
N ASP A 41 -6.21 9.94 -2.61
CA ASP A 41 -5.22 10.35 -3.62
C ASP A 41 -4.13 9.30 -3.88
N ALA A 42 -4.16 8.18 -3.15
CA ALA A 42 -3.21 7.10 -3.33
C ALA A 42 -3.54 6.29 -4.59
N LEU A 43 -2.50 5.92 -5.34
CA LEU A 43 -2.62 4.97 -6.43
C LEU A 43 -2.98 3.59 -5.86
N TYR A 44 -3.81 2.84 -6.56
CA TYR A 44 -4.25 1.52 -6.09
C TYR A 44 -3.78 0.43 -7.05
N TYR A 45 -3.09 -0.57 -6.52
CA TYR A 45 -2.64 -1.75 -7.23
C TYR A 45 -3.09 -3.00 -6.48
N SER A 46 -3.81 -3.89 -7.16
CA SER A 46 -4.22 -5.18 -6.59
C SER A 46 -3.29 -6.28 -7.09
N LEU A 47 -2.52 -6.88 -6.18
CA LEU A 47 -1.63 -7.99 -6.50
C LEU A 47 -2.38 -9.34 -6.59
N GLU A 48 -3.71 -9.32 -6.49
CA GLU A 48 -4.54 -10.45 -6.92
C GLU A 48 -4.55 -10.57 -8.46
N SER A 49 -4.50 -9.43 -9.17
CA SER A 49 -4.43 -9.39 -10.64
C SER A 49 -3.06 -9.90 -11.13
N PRO A 50 -3.01 -10.93 -12.00
CA PRO A 50 -1.77 -11.37 -12.64
C PRO A 50 -1.07 -10.26 -13.43
N ASP A 51 -1.83 -9.42 -14.14
CA ASP A 51 -1.27 -8.32 -14.94
C ASP A 51 -0.61 -7.26 -14.06
N THR A 52 -1.25 -6.92 -12.94
CA THR A 52 -0.66 -5.98 -11.96
C THR A 52 0.58 -6.57 -11.32
N ARG A 53 0.57 -7.86 -10.98
CA ARG A 53 1.78 -8.54 -10.47
C ARG A 53 2.90 -8.48 -11.50
N SER A 54 2.64 -8.86 -12.74
CA SER A 54 3.62 -8.83 -13.83
C SER A 54 4.20 -7.43 -14.05
N LEU A 55 3.35 -6.39 -14.02
CA LEU A 55 3.79 -4.99 -14.11
C LEU A 55 4.78 -4.61 -13.00
N ILE A 56 4.54 -5.07 -11.77
CA ILE A 56 5.40 -4.77 -10.62
C ILE A 56 6.66 -5.63 -10.64
N THR A 57 6.55 -6.93 -10.93
CA THR A 57 7.65 -7.89 -10.79
C THR A 57 8.60 -7.93 -11.98
N SER A 58 8.17 -7.48 -13.16
CA SER A 58 9.04 -7.40 -14.35
C SER A 58 10.17 -6.38 -14.19
N ASP A 59 9.90 -5.22 -13.59
CA ASP A 59 10.91 -4.23 -13.21
C ASP A 59 10.48 -3.46 -11.95
N PRO A 60 10.67 -4.06 -10.74
CA PRO A 60 10.22 -3.46 -9.48
C PRO A 60 10.88 -2.11 -9.20
N ARG A 61 12.16 -1.97 -9.57
CA ARG A 61 12.94 -0.75 -9.34
C ARG A 61 12.39 0.41 -10.14
N SER A 62 12.16 0.20 -11.43
CA SER A 62 11.54 1.21 -12.29
C SER A 62 10.11 1.51 -11.85
N PHE A 63 9.33 0.48 -11.50
CA PHE A 63 7.96 0.65 -11.01
C PHE A 63 7.88 1.59 -9.79
N PHE A 64 8.66 1.34 -8.74
CA PHE A 64 8.63 2.19 -7.55
C PHE A 64 9.22 3.58 -7.78
N LYS A 65 10.28 3.70 -8.61
CA LYS A 65 10.92 4.99 -8.94
C LYS A 65 10.00 5.93 -9.74
N ASN A 66 9.19 5.38 -10.64
CA ASN A 66 8.36 6.19 -11.55
C ASN A 66 7.09 6.74 -10.88
N HIS A 67 6.65 6.14 -9.78
CA HIS A 67 5.51 6.65 -9.03
C HIS A 67 6.00 7.54 -7.90
N LYS A 68 5.44 8.75 -7.74
CA LYS A 68 5.75 9.65 -6.61
C LYS A 68 4.58 9.83 -5.64
N LYS A 69 3.38 9.41 -6.03
CA LYS A 69 2.15 9.47 -5.21
C LYS A 69 2.06 8.27 -4.27
N PRO A 70 1.51 8.41 -3.05
CA PRO A 70 1.26 7.29 -2.15
C PRO A 70 0.58 6.13 -2.86
N MET A 71 0.85 4.91 -2.41
CA MET A 71 0.37 3.69 -3.09
C MET A 71 -0.29 2.76 -2.08
N ILE A 72 -1.47 2.27 -2.44
CA ILE A 72 -2.13 1.12 -1.81
C ILE A 72 -1.77 -0.11 -2.63
N LEU A 73 -1.02 -1.02 -2.04
CA LEU A 73 -0.69 -2.33 -2.58
C LEU A 73 -1.56 -3.36 -1.86
N ASP A 74 -2.49 -3.99 -2.58
CA ASP A 74 -3.49 -4.90 -2.00
C ASP A 74 -3.16 -6.36 -2.28
N GLU A 75 -3.43 -7.22 -1.30
CA GLU A 75 -3.08 -8.63 -1.25
C GLU A 75 -1.57 -8.87 -1.42
N VAL A 76 -0.73 -8.06 -0.75
CA VAL A 76 0.74 -8.11 -0.90
C VAL A 76 1.37 -9.46 -0.57
N GLN A 77 0.71 -10.28 0.27
CA GLN A 77 1.11 -11.66 0.54
C GLN A 77 1.18 -12.54 -0.72
N LYS A 78 0.54 -12.15 -1.83
CA LYS A 78 0.60 -12.86 -3.11
C LYS A 78 1.92 -12.65 -3.85
N THR A 79 2.74 -11.71 -3.43
CA THR A 79 4.00 -11.35 -4.10
C THR A 79 5.06 -10.95 -3.06
N PRO A 80 5.50 -11.89 -2.19
CA PRO A 80 6.42 -11.59 -1.09
C PRO A 80 7.77 -10.99 -1.54
N GLU A 81 8.20 -11.26 -2.76
CA GLU A 81 9.45 -10.76 -3.33
C GLU A 81 9.52 -9.23 -3.41
N ILE A 82 8.37 -8.53 -3.41
CA ILE A 82 8.35 -7.05 -3.46
C ILE A 82 8.85 -6.42 -2.15
N PHE A 83 8.83 -7.15 -1.03
CA PHE A 83 9.21 -6.58 0.28
C PHE A 83 10.68 -6.14 0.30
N SER A 84 11.58 -6.90 -0.32
CA SER A 84 13.01 -6.54 -0.43
C SER A 84 13.20 -5.23 -1.19
N TYR A 85 12.43 -5.02 -2.26
CA TYR A 85 12.47 -3.77 -3.03
C TYR A 85 11.84 -2.62 -2.25
N LEU A 86 10.66 -2.84 -1.64
CA LEU A 86 10.01 -1.83 -0.79
C LEU A 86 10.94 -1.34 0.32
N GLN A 87 11.67 -2.24 0.99
CA GLN A 87 12.63 -1.88 2.02
C GLN A 87 13.69 -0.90 1.48
N GLU A 88 14.29 -1.19 0.33
CA GLU A 88 15.29 -0.31 -0.30
C GLU A 88 14.74 1.10 -0.58
N PHE A 89 13.51 1.20 -1.09
CA PHE A 89 12.87 2.50 -1.36
C PHE A 89 12.44 3.22 -0.09
N ILE A 90 12.00 2.49 0.93
CA ILE A 90 11.66 3.06 2.24
C ILE A 90 12.90 3.68 2.88
N ASP A 91 14.02 2.94 2.89
CA ASP A 91 15.27 3.37 3.51
C ASP A 91 15.89 4.58 2.79
N SER A 92 15.75 4.65 1.46
CA SER A 92 16.32 5.73 0.65
C SER A 92 15.48 7.01 0.62
N GLU A 93 14.14 6.91 0.60
CA GLU A 93 13.27 8.11 0.54
C GLU A 93 12.88 8.63 1.92
N ASN A 94 12.73 7.75 2.91
CA ASN A 94 12.23 8.04 4.26
C ASN A 94 11.00 8.97 4.28
N LYS A 95 10.06 8.78 3.34
CA LYS A 95 8.82 9.58 3.23
C LYS A 95 7.67 8.91 3.98
N PRO A 96 7.08 9.54 5.00
CA PRO A 96 5.91 9.01 5.69
C PRO A 96 4.70 8.81 4.76
N GLY A 97 3.90 7.77 5.02
CA GLY A 97 2.64 7.51 4.32
C GLY A 97 2.80 7.11 2.86
N ARG A 98 4.00 6.69 2.44
CA ARG A 98 4.32 6.34 1.06
C ARG A 98 3.61 5.05 0.61
N TYR A 99 3.59 4.04 1.47
CA TYR A 99 3.09 2.71 1.14
C TYR A 99 2.01 2.25 2.14
N ILE A 100 0.87 1.82 1.62
CA ILE A 100 -0.22 1.25 2.38
C ILE A 100 -0.40 -0.17 1.88
N LEU A 101 -0.21 -1.16 2.75
CA LEU A 101 -0.19 -2.57 2.40
C LEU A 101 -1.43 -3.23 2.98
N THR A 102 -2.14 -4.05 2.18
CA THR A 102 -3.35 -4.77 2.63
C THR A 102 -3.35 -6.23 2.26
#